data_AF-X1NU11-F1
#
_entry.id   AF-X1NU11-F1
#
_cell.length_a   1.000
_cell.length_b   1.000
_cell.length_c   1.000
_cell.angle_alpha   90.00
_cell.angle_beta   90.00
_cell.angle_gamma   90.00
#
_symmetry.space_group_name_H-M   'P 1'
#
loop_
_entity.id
_entity.type
_entity.pdbx_description
1 polymer ?
#
loop_
_entity_poly.entity_id
_entity_poly.type
_entity_poly.pdbx_seq_one_letter_code
_entity_poly.pdbx_strand_id
1 'polypeptide(L)'
;MLHEGDGGRYIGTWHITISKDLESDWVNWGMYRSMLQSKNALGILMASLGKHFWVLYTKGYLPKNKPMEVAIALGVEPISTMCAASPLPPGISEVEIVGGIRGEP
;
A
#
# COMPACT_ATOMS: atom_id res chain seq x y z
N MET A 1 13.29 -0.03 -19.15
CA MET A 1 12.38 0.92 -18.47
C MET A 1 10.99 0.68 -19.02
N LEU A 2 9.93 1.02 -18.30
CA LEU A 2 8.57 0.79 -18.81
C LEU A 2 8.20 1.88 -19.83
N HIS A 3 8.56 3.13 -19.56
CA HIS A 3 8.41 4.26 -20.48
C HIS A 3 9.70 5.06 -20.64
N GLU A 4 9.75 5.88 -21.68
CA GLU A 4 10.77 6.92 -21.83
C GLU A 4 10.53 8.03 -20.78
N GLY A 5 11.61 8.48 -20.12
CA GLY A 5 11.55 9.49 -19.05
C GLY A 5 11.31 8.96 -17.64
N ASP A 6 11.05 7.66 -17.45
CA ASP A 6 10.97 7.06 -16.12
C ASP A 6 12.33 7.21 -15.38
N GLY A 7 12.30 7.68 -14.13
CA GLY A 7 13.52 7.83 -13.31
C GLY A 7 14.11 6.51 -12.78
N GLY A 8 13.37 5.41 -12.85
CA GLY A 8 13.80 4.08 -12.42
C GLY A 8 12.80 2.98 -12.80
N ARG A 9 13.19 1.71 -12.64
CA ARG A 9 12.30 0.58 -12.92
C ARG A 9 11.22 0.50 -11.85
N TYR A 10 9.95 0.46 -12.25
CA TYR A 10 8.84 0.27 -11.31
C TYR A 10 8.43 -1.19 -11.25
N ILE A 11 8.46 -1.76 -10.04
CA ILE A 11 7.93 -3.10 -9.77
C ILE A 11 6.49 -3.05 -9.26
N GLY A 12 6.14 -2.00 -8.52
CA GLY A 12 4.78 -1.77 -8.03
C GLY A 12 4.04 -0.80 -8.93
N THR A 13 3.25 -1.33 -9.86
CA THR A 13 2.39 -0.57 -10.78
C THR A 13 0.92 -0.98 -10.64
N TRP A 14 0.67 -2.30 -10.60
CA TRP A 14 -0.63 -2.93 -10.33
C TRP A 14 -0.42 -4.00 -9.26
N HIS A 15 -0.59 -3.59 -8.00
CA HIS A 15 -0.14 -4.35 -6.83
C HIS A 15 -0.87 -3.87 -5.57
N ILE A 16 -0.59 -4.52 -4.45
CA ILE A 16 -1.06 -4.11 -3.13
C ILE A 16 0.15 -3.81 -2.25
N THR A 17 0.15 -2.62 -1.66
CA THR A 17 1.03 -2.21 -0.57
C THR A 17 0.28 -2.36 0.73
N ILE A 18 0.75 -3.27 1.58
CA ILE A 18 0.09 -3.66 2.83
C ILE A 18 0.86 -3.00 3.97
N SER A 19 0.13 -2.31 4.85
CA SER A 19 0.67 -1.67 6.05
C SER A 19 -0.35 -1.77 7.18
N LYS A 20 0.09 -2.08 8.41
CA LYS A 20 -0.79 -2.16 9.59
C LYS A 20 -0.70 -0.89 10.43
N ASP A 21 -1.82 -0.46 10.98
CA ASP A 21 -1.81 0.56 12.04
C ASP A 21 -1.12 0.04 13.31
N LEU A 22 -0.45 0.93 14.06
CA LEU A 22 0.29 0.52 15.27
C LEU A 22 -0.62 0.32 16.49
N GLU A 23 -1.78 1.01 16.52
CA GLU A 23 -2.63 1.07 17.71
C GLU A 23 -3.90 0.21 17.58
N SER A 24 -4.17 -0.32 16.39
CA SER A 24 -5.37 -1.08 16.08
C SER A 24 -5.09 -2.25 15.14
N ASP A 25 -6.11 -3.06 14.89
CA ASP A 25 -6.05 -4.15 13.92
C ASP A 25 -6.33 -3.70 12.48
N TRP A 26 -6.44 -2.39 12.24
CA TRP A 26 -6.64 -1.88 10.89
C TRP A 26 -5.44 -2.19 9.98
N VAL A 27 -5.73 -2.87 8.87
CA VAL A 27 -4.76 -3.17 7.82
C VAL A 27 -5.14 -2.40 6.57
N ASN A 28 -4.26 -1.49 6.15
CA ASN A 28 -4.40 -0.75 4.90
C ASN A 28 -3.80 -1.56 3.75
N TRP A 29 -4.60 -1.80 2.72
CA TRP A 29 -4.16 -2.21 1.39
C TRP A 29 -4.28 -1.01 0.46
N GLY A 30 -3.16 -0.38 0.14
CA GLY A 30 -3.12 0.74 -0.79
C GLY A 30 -2.36 0.41 -2.06
N MET A 31 -2.55 1.19 -3.11
CA MET A 31 -1.74 1.12 -4.32
C MET A 31 -0.88 2.38 -4.45
N TYR A 32 0.43 2.26 -4.25
CA TYR A 32 1.38 3.36 -4.33
C TYR A 32 2.57 2.97 -5.19
N ARG A 33 2.99 3.84 -6.12
CA ARG A 33 4.08 3.52 -7.04
C ARG A 33 5.36 3.12 -6.30
N SER A 34 5.89 1.95 -6.62
CA SER A 34 7.11 1.41 -5.98
C SER A 34 8.23 1.26 -7.01
N MET A 35 9.27 2.09 -6.86
CA MET A 35 10.42 2.17 -7.76
C MET A 35 11.63 1.43 -7.18
N LEU A 36 12.30 0.63 -8.00
CA LEU A 36 13.53 -0.07 -7.63
C LEU A 36 14.67 0.91 -7.38
N GLN A 37 15.28 0.82 -6.19
CA GLN A 37 16.46 1.60 -5.81
C GLN A 37 17.73 0.76 -5.85
N SER A 38 17.65 -0.50 -5.41
CA SER A 38 18.75 -1.47 -5.44
C SER A 38 18.20 -2.90 -5.44
N LYS A 39 19.07 -3.92 -5.42
CA LYS A 39 18.67 -5.33 -5.34
C LYS A 39 17.66 -5.60 -4.21
N ASN A 40 17.81 -4.91 -3.07
CA ASN A 40 17.06 -5.15 -1.84
C ASN A 40 16.33 -3.89 -1.33
N ALA A 41 16.14 -2.86 -2.18
CA ALA A 41 15.51 -1.62 -1.75
C ALA A 41 14.53 -1.07 -2.80
N LEU A 42 13.38 -0.61 -2.31
CA LEU A 42 12.34 0.06 -3.06
C LEU A 42 12.07 1.45 -2.47
N GLY A 43 11.77 2.42 -3.33
CA GLY A 43 11.18 3.69 -2.96
C GLY A 43 9.68 3.63 -3.20
N ILE A 44 8.88 3.86 -2.16
CA ILE A 44 7.42 3.91 -2.25
C ILE A 44 6.99 5.37 -2.30
N LEU A 45 6.18 5.73 -3.28
CA LEU A 45 5.69 7.10 -3.44
C LEU A 45 4.77 7.48 -2.28
N MET A 46 5.21 8.46 -1.49
CA MET A 46 4.49 9.00 -0.33
C MET A 46 4.00 10.45 -0.55
N ALA A 47 3.86 10.89 -1.81
CA ALA A 47 3.56 12.30 -2.12
C ALA A 47 2.11 12.73 -1.84
N SER A 48 1.17 11.78 -1.72
CA SER A 48 -0.25 12.10 -1.54
C SER A 48 -0.59 12.30 -0.07
N LEU A 49 -0.54 13.56 0.37
CA LEU A 49 -0.96 13.97 1.72
C LEU A 49 -2.36 13.44 2.03
N GLY A 50 -2.51 12.77 3.17
CA GLY A 50 -3.79 12.25 3.65
C GLY A 50 -4.16 10.84 3.17
N LYS A 51 -3.40 10.20 2.27
CA LYS A 51 -3.59 8.76 2.00
C LYS A 51 -3.25 7.93 3.24
N HIS A 52 -3.93 6.81 3.43
CA HIS A 52 -3.77 5.96 4.61
C HIS A 52 -2.32 5.62 4.93
N PHE A 53 -1.53 5.17 3.94
CA PHE A 53 -0.10 4.90 4.13
C PHE A 53 0.71 6.10 4.65
N TRP A 54 0.44 7.31 4.14
CA TRP A 54 1.05 8.54 4.65
C TRP A 54 0.66 8.82 6.10
N VAL A 55 -0.63 8.69 6.40
CA VAL A 55 -1.18 8.96 7.74
C VAL A 55 -0.65 7.96 8.76
N LEU A 56 -0.69 6.66 8.45
CA LEU A 56 -0.16 5.60 9.30
C LEU A 56 1.32 5.83 9.61
N TYR A 57 2.14 6.13 8.60
CA TYR A 57 3.55 6.44 8.80
C TYR A 57 3.77 7.68 9.66
N THR A 58 3.19 8.83 9.26
CA THR A 58 3.50 10.13 9.88
C THR A 58 2.90 10.31 11.26
N LYS A 59 1.72 9.75 11.54
CA LYS A 59 1.06 9.87 12.84
C LYS A 59 1.33 8.70 13.78
N GLY A 60 1.61 7.51 13.25
CA GLY A 60 1.87 6.31 14.03
C GLY A 60 3.36 6.03 14.23
N TYR A 61 4.04 5.66 13.13
CA TYR A 61 5.40 5.12 13.18
C TYR A 61 6.48 6.18 13.43
N LEU A 62 6.40 7.31 12.71
CA LEU A 62 7.39 8.38 12.75
C LEU A 62 7.57 8.99 14.16
N PRO A 63 6.50 9.36 14.90
CA PRO A 63 6.65 9.94 16.24
C PRO A 63 7.23 8.96 17.27
N LYS A 64 7.07 7.65 17.02
CA LYS A 64 7.58 6.57 17.87
C LYS A 64 8.98 6.10 17.48
N ASN A 65 9.57 6.71 16.43
CA ASN A 65 10.86 6.31 15.85
C ASN A 65 10.91 4.79 15.54
N LYS A 66 9.81 4.24 15.02
CA LYS A 66 9.70 2.84 14.65
C LYS A 66 9.69 2.69 13.13
N PRO A 67 10.40 1.71 12.56
CA PRO A 67 10.24 1.37 11.15
C PRO A 67 8.82 0.88 10.89
N MET A 68 8.21 1.34 9.80
CA MET A 68 6.91 0.85 9.36
C MET A 68 7.07 -0.46 8.60
N GLU A 69 6.42 -1.52 9.10
CA GLU A 69 6.37 -2.80 8.40
C GLU A 69 5.48 -2.69 7.17
N VAL A 70 6.01 -3.12 6.02
CA VAL A 70 5.34 -3.05 4.73
C VAL A 70 5.54 -4.36 3.98
N ALA A 71 4.46 -4.88 3.40
CA ALA A 71 4.51 -5.97 2.43
C ALA A 71 3.99 -5.50 1.07
N ILE A 72 4.55 -6.06 0.00
CA ILE A 72 4.13 -5.81 -1.38
C ILE A 72 3.63 -7.13 -1.98
N ALA A 73 2.36 -7.17 -2.37
CA ALA A 73 1.77 -8.32 -3.04
C ALA A 73 1.60 -8.03 -4.54
N LEU A 74 2.18 -8.90 -5.38
CA LEU A 74 2.18 -8.79 -6.84
C LEU A 74 1.39 -9.96 -7.44
N GLY A 75 0.66 -9.73 -8.53
CA GLY A 75 -0.12 -10.78 -9.18
C GLY A 75 -1.28 -11.31 -8.34
N VAL A 76 -1.81 -10.46 -7.43
CA VAL A 76 -2.98 -10.77 -6.62
C VAL A 76 -4.22 -10.81 -7.51
N GLU A 77 -5.24 -11.55 -7.08
CA GLU A 77 -6.51 -11.61 -7.79
C GLU A 77 -7.13 -10.21 -8.01
N PRO A 78 -7.90 -10.02 -9.10
CA PRO A 78 -8.32 -8.69 -9.55
C PRO A 78 -9.10 -7.85 -8.53
N ILE A 79 -10.04 -8.44 -7.78
CA ILE A 79 -10.91 -7.74 -6.83
C ILE A 79 -10.07 -7.08 -5.73
N SER A 80 -9.10 -7.80 -5.17
CA SER A 80 -8.16 -7.27 -4.17
C SER A 80 -7.38 -6.07 -4.69
N THR A 81 -6.85 -6.14 -5.92
CA THR A 81 -6.14 -4.99 -6.51
C THR A 81 -7.06 -3.80 -6.80
N MET A 82 -8.31 -4.05 -7.18
CA MET A 82 -9.32 -3.01 -7.38
C MET A 82 -9.71 -2.33 -6.05
N CYS A 83 -9.92 -3.12 -4.99
CA CYS A 83 -10.19 -2.61 -3.65
C CYS A 83 -9.01 -1.76 -3.13
N ALA A 84 -7.77 -2.20 -3.32
CA ALA A 84 -6.58 -1.44 -2.92
C ALA A 84 -6.41 -0.09 -3.66
N ALA A 85 -7.01 0.06 -4.84
CA ALA A 85 -7.03 1.30 -5.60
C ALA A 85 -8.23 2.21 -5.24
N SER A 86 -9.17 1.72 -4.42
CA SER A 86 -10.42 2.40 -4.12
C SER A 86 -10.28 3.37 -2.94
N PRO A 87 -10.99 4.53 -2.95
CA PRO A 87 -10.95 5.48 -1.85
C PRO A 87 -11.87 5.03 -0.71
N LEU A 88 -11.40 4.14 0.16
CA LEU A 88 -12.15 3.72 1.34
C LEU A 88 -11.98 4.69 2.51
N PRO A 89 -12.95 4.77 3.43
CA PRO A 89 -12.80 5.48 4.70
C PRO A 89 -11.66 4.92 5.56
N PRO A 90 -11.00 5.75 6.39
CA PRO A 90 -10.04 5.27 7.37
C PRO A 90 -10.66 4.29 8.38
N GLY A 91 -9.87 3.32 8.84
CA GLY A 91 -10.29 2.31 9.82
C GLY A 91 -11.05 1.11 9.23
N ILE A 92 -11.34 1.11 7.93
CA ILE A 92 -11.90 -0.04 7.22
C ILE A 92 -10.76 -0.74 6.48
N SER A 93 -10.60 -2.05 6.70
CA SER A 93 -9.57 -2.82 5.99
C SER A 93 -10.12 -3.26 4.63
N GLU A 94 -9.41 -2.97 3.54
CA GLU A 94 -9.87 -3.31 2.19
C GLU A 94 -10.14 -4.82 2.02
N VAL A 95 -9.40 -5.67 2.73
CA VAL A 95 -9.58 -7.13 2.72
C VAL A 95 -11.00 -7.55 3.16
N GLU A 96 -11.62 -6.79 4.07
CA GLU A 96 -13.00 -7.06 4.52
C GLU A 96 -14.01 -6.75 3.41
N ILE A 97 -13.75 -5.69 2.64
CA ILE A 97 -14.56 -5.34 1.47
C ILE A 97 -14.41 -6.39 0.36
N VAL A 98 -13.17 -6.86 0.13
CA VAL A 98 -12.92 -7.96 -0.81
C VAL A 98 -13.73 -9.19 -0.43
N GLY A 99 -13.67 -9.60 0.84
CA GLY A 99 -14.44 -10.74 1.35
C GLY A 99 -15.95 -10.53 1.20
N GLY A 100 -16.45 -9.32 1.47
CA GLY A 100 -17.84 -8.95 1.27
C GLY A 100 -18.31 -9.01 -0.19
N ILE A 101 -17.47 -8.54 -1.13
CA ILE A 101 -17.76 -8.61 -2.59
C ILE A 101 -17.75 -10.06 -3.08
N ARG A 102 -16.80 -10.87 -2.60
CA ARG A 102 -16.66 -12.28 -3.00
C ARG A 102 -17.71 -13.18 -2.34
N GLY A 103 -18.23 -12.78 -1.19
CA GLY A 103 -19.11 -13.62 -0.35
C GLY A 103 -18.36 -14.69 0.45
N GLU A 104 -17.03 -14.66 0.41
CA GLU A 104 -16.13 -15.59 1.09
C GLU A 104 -14.77 -14.91 1.36
N PRO A 105 -14.00 -15.38 2.37
CA PRO A 105 -12.61 -14.97 2.58
C PRO A 105 -11.69 -15.22 1.36
#